data_AF-A0A370QB30-F1
#
_entry.id   AF-A0A370QB30-F1
#
_cell.length_a   1.000
_cell.length_b   1.000
_cell.length_c   1.000
_cell.angle_alpha   90.00
_cell.angle_beta   90.00
_cell.angle_gamma   90.00
#
_symmetry.space_group_name_H-M   'P 1'
#
loop_
_entity.id
_entity.type
_entity.pdbx_description
1 polymer ?
#
loop_
_entity_poly.entity_id
_entity_poly.type
_entity_poly.pdbx_seq_one_letter_code
_entity_poly.pdbx_strand_id
1 'polypeptide(L)'
;MIDQDFLRSLNDSLETELPINQALPEGGMLHIDKVLPYICVYRYKKPDLYFSGLLKTQASYIIVKDTVDISGLLELLATSVSKKLNSFLILEMWPVRKDHEAEFEISCPKEKAPATVKALQDGIDEMRLIYPEVSAIVSDTHDRHPDRLEPLLKMDQTKETGSLIIGLAVPTIYQRPEENQVFSIFYRKFATHLSEIIKRAVYEFIRVQTSNPFAHYLMLGKTNLDKITMEADDTLAEISEGMSFLMRTTPVNSSQEWEKFKISNFTKTPSFNYRLVALDPEQQKRKLYDIPLEKVNDPTLAFILRDKRLEIEKQLTMLEERGTDSFRFVGESLYGAIEDEVLRGAQELLKAFPEGDSPLEIERFNCHDFAEHAQKEIDFYQERFPQLELSLEIRNDVAGIMVSETTLLISDQLSMDANRCDALIQHEVATHILTYCNGKSQPIKQMYAGFAGYDQLQEGLAVLAEYLVDGLTINRLRLLAGRVVAAHSLVMGATFIETFKLLKDNHNFPAKTAYYITMRIYRGGGLTKDAVYLAGLMNVLDYLKENGNLETLYAGKFNTNHVPLIEELMHRDVLRKPVLPRFLERDSVQQRLENLRNGIQLTELLN
;
A
#
# COMPACT_ATOMS: atom_id res chain seq x y z
N MET A 1 -4.55 -40.13 17.77
CA MET A 1 -3.92 -40.57 16.51
C MET A 1 -4.66 -39.89 15.37
N ILE A 2 -3.92 -39.46 14.35
CA ILE A 2 -4.50 -38.93 13.11
C ILE A 2 -5.11 -40.11 12.33
N ASP A 3 -6.32 -39.91 11.82
CA ASP A 3 -7.08 -40.94 11.10
C ASP A 3 -6.45 -41.29 9.74
N GLN A 4 -6.57 -42.54 9.28
CA GLN A 4 -6.06 -42.94 7.96
C GLN A 4 -6.87 -42.34 6.81
N ASP A 5 -8.18 -42.15 7.00
CA ASP A 5 -9.01 -41.50 5.97
C ASP A 5 -8.63 -40.01 5.81
N PHE A 6 -8.19 -39.36 6.90
CA PHE A 6 -7.61 -38.03 6.86
C PHE A 6 -6.33 -37.97 6.02
N LEU A 7 -5.42 -38.91 6.22
CA LEU A 7 -4.16 -38.99 5.46
C LEU A 7 -4.41 -39.22 3.96
N ARG A 8 -5.44 -40.01 3.59
CA ARG A 8 -5.84 -40.19 2.18
C ARG A 8 -6.34 -38.89 1.56
N SER A 9 -7.28 -38.21 2.23
CA SER A 9 -7.81 -36.92 1.75
C SER A 9 -6.73 -35.85 1.61
N LEU A 10 -5.73 -35.87 2.50
CA LEU A 10 -4.58 -34.97 2.40
C LEU A 10 -3.74 -35.26 1.16
N ASN A 11 -3.46 -36.54 0.86
CA ASN A 11 -2.72 -36.93 -0.34
C ASN A 11 -3.40 -36.43 -1.61
N ASP A 12 -4.73 -36.60 -1.71
CA ASP A 12 -5.51 -36.12 -2.85
C ASP A 12 -5.44 -34.58 -3.00
N SER A 13 -5.46 -33.86 -1.87
CA SER A 13 -5.33 -32.39 -1.86
C SER A 13 -3.94 -31.92 -2.30
N LEU A 14 -2.87 -32.65 -1.94
CA LEU A 14 -1.50 -32.36 -2.37
C LEU A 14 -1.28 -32.68 -3.86
N GLU A 15 -1.95 -33.71 -4.39
CA GLU A 15 -1.91 -34.06 -5.80
C GLU A 15 -2.63 -33.02 -6.67
N THR A 16 -3.77 -32.52 -6.18
CA THR A 16 -4.59 -31.49 -6.85
C THR A 16 -4.15 -30.05 -6.56
N GLU A 17 -3.13 -29.86 -5.72
CA GLU A 17 -2.53 -28.57 -5.34
C GLU A 17 -3.53 -27.58 -4.71
N LEU A 18 -4.55 -28.12 -4.02
CA LEU A 18 -5.55 -27.33 -3.32
C LEU A 18 -5.03 -26.86 -1.95
N PRO A 19 -5.44 -25.66 -1.47
CA PRO A 19 -5.14 -25.21 -0.12
C PRO A 19 -5.72 -26.16 0.93
N ILE A 20 -4.93 -26.47 1.97
CA ILE A 20 -5.28 -27.37 3.06
C ILE A 20 -5.45 -26.55 4.34
N ASN A 21 -6.64 -26.61 4.94
CA ASN A 21 -6.96 -26.01 6.23
C ASN A 21 -7.69 -27.05 7.07
N GLN A 22 -6.97 -27.74 7.94
CA GLN A 22 -7.50 -28.90 8.65
C GLN A 22 -7.29 -28.81 10.15
N ALA A 23 -8.33 -29.13 10.91
CA ALA A 23 -8.23 -29.29 12.36
C ALA A 23 -7.54 -30.61 12.70
N LEU A 24 -6.56 -30.56 13.59
CA LEU A 24 -5.90 -31.73 14.16
C LEU A 24 -6.48 -32.04 15.55
N PRO A 25 -6.26 -33.25 16.10
CA PRO A 25 -6.69 -33.60 17.44
C PRO A 25 -6.24 -32.59 18.50
N GLU A 26 -7.00 -32.51 19.60
CA GLU A 26 -6.68 -31.66 20.76
C GLU A 26 -6.51 -30.17 20.43
N GLY A 27 -7.24 -29.68 19.41
CA GLY A 27 -7.25 -28.27 19.00
C GLY A 27 -6.05 -27.85 18.15
N GLY A 28 -5.31 -28.80 17.59
CA GLY A 28 -4.24 -28.50 16.65
C GLY A 28 -4.77 -28.07 15.27
N MET A 29 -3.87 -27.64 14.41
CA MET A 29 -4.16 -27.13 13.07
C MET A 29 -3.03 -27.47 12.10
N LEU A 30 -3.40 -27.93 10.91
CA LEU A 30 -2.56 -28.02 9.72
C LEU A 30 -3.05 -26.96 8.72
N HIS A 31 -2.12 -26.13 8.26
CA HIS A 31 -2.36 -25.13 7.22
C HIS A 31 -1.29 -25.24 6.14
N ILE A 32 -1.71 -25.42 4.89
CA ILE A 32 -0.85 -25.38 3.71
C ILE A 32 -1.58 -24.56 2.68
N ASP A 33 -1.09 -23.37 2.39
CA ASP A 33 -1.76 -22.43 1.50
C ASP A 33 -1.56 -22.81 0.02
N LYS A 34 -0.37 -23.30 -0.29
CA LYS A 34 0.02 -23.93 -1.56
C LYS A 34 1.11 -24.94 -1.31
N VAL A 35 1.35 -25.84 -2.27
CA VAL A 35 2.40 -26.86 -2.14
C VAL A 35 3.77 -26.17 -2.09
N LEU A 36 4.42 -26.28 -0.93
CA LEU A 36 5.72 -25.70 -0.64
C LEU A 36 6.66 -26.81 -0.13
N PRO A 37 7.95 -26.81 -0.51
CA PRO A 37 8.94 -27.78 -0.05
C PRO A 37 9.41 -27.52 1.39
N TYR A 38 8.54 -26.95 2.23
CA TYR A 38 8.79 -26.79 3.65
C TYR A 38 7.51 -26.76 4.50
N ILE A 39 7.67 -26.98 5.80
CA ILE A 39 6.62 -26.77 6.80
C ILE A 39 7.22 -26.32 8.13
N CYS A 40 6.59 -25.31 8.76
CA CYS A 40 6.92 -24.90 10.12
C CYS A 40 6.10 -25.69 11.14
N VAL A 41 6.72 -26.21 12.19
CA VAL A 41 6.04 -27.05 13.19
C VAL A 41 6.20 -26.47 14.58
N TYR A 42 5.10 -26.37 15.33
CA TYR A 42 5.11 -26.00 16.76
C TYR A 42 4.31 -27.01 17.58
N ARG A 43 5.00 -27.73 18.47
CA ARG A 43 4.41 -28.63 19.47
C ARG A 43 4.26 -27.91 20.81
N TYR A 44 3.04 -27.56 21.19
CA TYR A 44 2.76 -26.82 22.43
C TYR A 44 2.34 -27.72 23.59
N LYS A 45 2.74 -27.36 24.81
CA LYS A 45 2.20 -27.95 26.05
C LYS A 45 0.93 -27.26 26.51
N LYS A 46 0.95 -25.92 26.45
CA LYS A 46 -0.19 -25.03 26.68
C LYS A 46 -0.30 -24.09 25.47
N PRO A 47 -1.51 -23.77 25.00
CA PRO A 47 -1.67 -22.84 23.89
C PRO A 47 -0.98 -21.50 24.18
N ASP A 48 -0.19 -21.04 23.21
CA ASP A 48 0.46 -19.73 23.22
C ASP A 48 0.01 -18.98 21.97
N LEU A 49 -0.84 -17.97 22.14
CA LEU A 49 -1.45 -17.23 21.04
C LEU A 49 -0.40 -16.44 20.25
N TYR A 50 0.60 -15.85 20.92
CA TYR A 50 1.62 -15.04 20.28
C TYR A 50 2.61 -15.93 19.53
N PHE A 51 3.07 -17.02 20.14
CA PHE A 51 3.97 -17.95 19.46
C PHE A 51 3.29 -18.63 18.27
N SER A 52 2.03 -19.04 18.44
CA SER A 52 1.21 -19.54 17.33
C SER A 52 1.07 -18.51 16.22
N GLY A 53 0.94 -17.23 16.57
CA GLY A 53 0.87 -16.13 15.61
C GLY A 53 2.13 -15.98 14.76
N LEU A 54 3.32 -16.29 15.30
CA LEU A 54 4.57 -16.30 14.53
C LEU A 54 4.52 -17.36 13.41
N LEU A 55 4.07 -18.57 13.72
CA LEU A 55 3.92 -19.63 12.71
C LEU A 55 2.83 -19.31 11.69
N LYS A 56 1.74 -18.69 12.14
CA LYS A 56 0.63 -18.28 11.27
C LYS A 56 1.02 -17.24 10.21
N THR A 57 2.17 -16.59 10.33
CA THR A 57 2.71 -15.72 9.26
C THR A 57 3.20 -16.50 8.04
N GLN A 58 3.45 -17.80 8.19
CA GLN A 58 3.96 -18.68 7.13
C GLN A 58 2.81 -19.28 6.31
N ALA A 59 3.09 -19.63 5.06
CA ALA A 59 2.14 -20.29 4.17
C ALA A 59 1.98 -21.79 4.44
N SER A 60 2.89 -22.41 5.19
CA SER A 60 2.85 -23.84 5.51
C SER A 60 3.24 -24.06 6.97
N TYR A 61 2.29 -24.47 7.81
CA TYR A 61 2.55 -24.73 9.23
C TYR A 61 1.66 -25.80 9.87
N ILE A 62 2.17 -26.39 10.95
CA ILE A 62 1.45 -27.24 11.90
C ILE A 62 1.61 -26.63 13.29
N ILE A 63 0.49 -26.42 13.98
CA ILE A 63 0.47 -26.06 15.41
C ILE A 63 -0.35 -27.13 16.12
N VAL A 64 0.27 -27.87 17.03
CA VAL A 64 -0.39 -29.04 17.64
C VAL A 64 0.05 -29.22 19.08
N LYS A 65 -0.79 -29.86 19.90
CA LYS A 65 -0.41 -30.24 21.25
C LYS A 65 0.67 -31.33 21.22
N ASP A 66 1.63 -31.25 22.14
CA ASP A 66 2.76 -32.18 22.24
C ASP A 66 2.39 -33.65 22.49
N THR A 67 1.16 -33.93 22.94
CA THR A 67 0.62 -35.29 23.11
C THR A 67 0.17 -35.95 21.81
N VAL A 68 0.05 -35.18 20.72
CA VAL A 68 -0.42 -35.67 19.43
C VAL A 68 0.76 -36.07 18.56
N ASP A 69 0.81 -37.35 18.19
CA ASP A 69 1.79 -37.86 17.22
C ASP A 69 1.41 -37.42 15.80
N ILE A 70 2.35 -36.72 15.16
CA ILE A 70 2.26 -36.20 13.79
C ILE A 70 3.31 -36.79 12.85
N SER A 71 4.07 -37.80 13.28
CA SER A 71 5.15 -38.41 12.48
C SER A 71 4.65 -38.92 11.12
N GLY A 72 3.59 -39.74 11.12
CA GLY A 72 3.00 -40.26 9.87
C GLY A 72 2.42 -39.18 8.95
N LEU A 73 1.95 -38.06 9.51
CA LEU A 73 1.53 -36.89 8.73
C LEU A 73 2.73 -36.23 8.04
N LEU A 74 3.82 -36.02 8.78
CA LEU A 74 5.04 -35.42 8.23
C LEU A 74 5.72 -36.33 7.21
N GLU A 75 5.71 -37.65 7.40
CA GLU A 75 6.20 -38.61 6.40
C GLU A 75 5.43 -38.50 5.09
N LEU A 76 4.10 -38.50 5.15
CA LEU A 76 3.27 -38.37 3.96
C LEU A 76 3.54 -37.05 3.23
N LEU A 77 3.61 -35.93 3.95
CA LEU A 77 3.91 -34.62 3.39
C LEU A 77 5.30 -34.61 2.73
N ALA A 78 6.32 -35.04 3.46
CA ALA A 78 7.70 -35.07 2.98
C ALA A 78 7.84 -35.97 1.74
N THR A 79 7.32 -37.21 1.78
CA THR A 79 7.38 -38.11 0.61
C THR A 79 6.65 -37.53 -0.60
N SER A 80 5.45 -36.96 -0.41
CA SER A 80 4.64 -36.45 -1.52
C SER A 80 5.29 -35.24 -2.19
N VAL A 81 5.83 -34.32 -1.39
CA VAL A 81 6.48 -33.11 -1.91
C VAL A 81 7.87 -33.40 -2.44
N SER A 82 8.69 -34.23 -1.77
CA SER A 82 10.02 -34.64 -2.25
C SER A 82 9.95 -35.41 -3.57
N LYS A 83 8.87 -36.16 -3.85
CA LYS A 83 8.67 -36.77 -5.18
C LYS A 83 8.58 -35.73 -6.30
N LYS A 84 7.99 -34.56 -6.03
CA LYS A 84 7.85 -33.45 -7.00
C LYS A 84 9.08 -32.53 -7.00
N LEU A 85 9.67 -32.25 -5.84
CA LEU A 85 10.65 -31.18 -5.61
C LEU A 85 12.00 -31.67 -5.04
N ASN A 86 12.26 -32.98 -5.03
CA ASN A 86 13.47 -33.67 -4.54
C ASN A 86 13.70 -33.66 -3.02
N SER A 87 13.37 -32.57 -2.31
CA SER A 87 13.68 -32.44 -0.89
C SER A 87 12.60 -31.64 -0.15
N PHE A 88 12.49 -31.86 1.16
CA PHE A 88 11.49 -31.23 2.03
C PHE A 88 12.09 -30.74 3.36
N LEU A 89 11.88 -29.46 3.70
CA LEU A 89 12.39 -28.87 4.95
C LEU A 89 11.32 -28.86 6.04
N ILE A 90 11.64 -29.44 7.19
CA ILE A 90 10.84 -29.33 8.41
C ILE A 90 11.56 -28.37 9.35
N LEU A 91 10.94 -27.23 9.63
CA LEU A 91 11.44 -26.25 10.60
C LEU A 91 10.63 -26.34 11.88
N GLU A 92 11.16 -27.03 12.90
CA GLU A 92 10.51 -27.08 14.21
C GLU A 92 10.88 -25.83 15.02
N MET A 93 9.88 -25.10 15.50
CA MET A 93 10.05 -23.85 16.25
C MET A 93 9.45 -23.97 17.64
N TRP A 94 10.13 -23.45 18.67
CA TRP A 94 9.60 -23.42 20.04
C TRP A 94 10.03 -22.18 20.82
N PRO A 95 9.21 -21.74 21.79
CA PRO A 95 9.53 -20.56 22.60
C PRO A 95 10.61 -20.88 23.63
N VAL A 96 11.59 -19.98 23.75
CA VAL A 96 12.51 -19.91 24.89
C VAL A 96 12.09 -18.74 25.76
N ARG A 97 11.79 -19.04 27.03
CA ARG A 97 11.33 -18.08 28.04
C ARG A 97 12.35 -18.04 29.16
N LYS A 98 13.51 -17.46 28.88
CA LYS A 98 14.55 -17.20 29.88
C LYS A 98 14.67 -15.70 30.07
N ASP A 99 14.86 -15.25 31.30
CA ASP A 99 14.93 -13.82 31.59
C ASP A 99 16.17 -13.19 30.96
N HIS A 100 15.97 -12.07 30.26
CA HIS A 100 17.02 -11.26 29.64
C HIS A 100 17.85 -11.93 28.53
N GLU A 101 17.52 -13.16 28.12
CA GLU A 101 18.17 -13.82 26.98
C GLU A 101 17.36 -13.55 25.69
N ALA A 102 17.99 -12.87 24.73
CA ALA A 102 17.47 -12.64 23.38
C ALA A 102 18.16 -13.53 22.34
N GLU A 103 18.66 -14.69 22.80
CA GLU A 103 19.41 -15.63 21.99
C GLU A 103 18.50 -16.61 21.25
N PHE A 104 18.69 -16.69 19.94
CA PHE A 104 18.13 -17.73 19.09
C PHE A 104 19.11 -18.91 19.03
N GLU A 105 18.58 -20.13 19.13
CA GLU A 105 19.36 -21.34 18.92
C GLU A 105 18.90 -22.04 17.63
N ILE A 106 19.85 -22.25 16.72
CA ILE A 106 19.64 -22.95 15.45
C ILE A 106 20.29 -24.33 15.56
N SER A 107 19.49 -25.36 15.78
CA SER A 107 19.93 -26.76 15.87
C SER A 107 19.81 -27.40 14.48
N CYS A 108 20.93 -27.74 13.84
CA CYS A 108 20.94 -28.16 12.43
C CYS A 108 22.04 -29.21 12.14
N PRO A 109 21.99 -29.93 11.00
CA PRO A 109 23.15 -30.64 10.46
C PRO A 109 23.96 -29.64 9.63
N LYS A 110 24.97 -29.01 10.25
CA LYS A 110 25.64 -27.83 9.68
C LYS A 110 26.19 -28.06 8.27
N GLU A 111 26.73 -29.26 8.01
CA GLU A 111 27.31 -29.61 6.72
C GLU A 111 26.27 -29.83 5.60
N LYS A 112 25.02 -30.15 5.94
CA LYS A 112 24.00 -30.51 4.93
C LYS A 112 23.25 -29.32 4.35
N ALA A 113 23.19 -28.20 5.06
CA ALA A 113 22.45 -27.01 4.62
C ALA A 113 23.14 -25.68 5.00
N PRO A 114 24.43 -25.49 4.67
CA PRO A 114 25.19 -24.33 5.14
C PRO A 114 24.59 -23.00 4.66
N ALA A 115 24.05 -22.93 3.45
CA ALA A 115 23.40 -21.72 2.91
C ALA A 115 22.12 -21.34 3.69
N THR A 116 21.26 -22.33 3.98
CA THR A 116 20.03 -22.14 4.76
C THR A 116 20.32 -21.67 6.19
N VAL A 117 21.30 -22.31 6.85
CA VAL A 117 21.70 -21.95 8.22
C VAL A 117 22.32 -20.56 8.25
N LYS A 118 23.14 -20.23 7.25
CA LYS A 118 23.74 -18.90 7.11
C LYS A 118 22.68 -17.82 6.92
N ALA A 119 21.68 -18.06 6.07
CA ALA A 119 20.56 -17.15 5.86
C ALA A 119 19.72 -16.93 7.13
N LEU A 120 19.49 -17.98 7.95
CA LEU A 120 18.86 -17.81 9.27
C LEU A 120 19.72 -16.92 10.19
N GLN A 121 21.01 -17.22 10.30
CA GLN A 121 21.94 -16.48 11.16
C GLN A 121 22.03 -15.00 10.77
N ASP A 122 22.26 -14.72 9.48
CA ASP A 122 22.38 -13.36 8.96
C ASP A 122 21.07 -12.58 9.16
N GLY A 123 19.93 -13.21 8.88
CA GLY A 123 18.62 -12.60 9.12
C GLY A 123 18.33 -12.30 10.59
N ILE A 124 18.74 -13.18 11.51
CA ILE A 124 18.62 -12.92 12.96
C ILE A 124 19.56 -11.79 13.39
N ASP A 125 20.79 -11.74 12.86
CA ASP A 125 21.73 -10.65 13.14
C ASP A 125 21.20 -9.29 12.63
N GLU A 126 20.47 -9.25 11.51
CA GLU A 126 19.75 -8.05 11.04
C GLU A 126 18.70 -7.55 12.06
N MET A 127 18.11 -8.44 12.88
CA MET A 127 17.17 -8.04 13.94
C MET A 127 17.82 -7.21 15.05
N ARG A 128 19.15 -7.12 15.13
CA ARG A 128 19.83 -6.22 16.09
C ARG A 128 19.50 -4.75 15.85
N LEU A 129 19.06 -4.38 14.65
CA LEU A 129 18.57 -3.03 14.34
C LEU A 129 17.31 -2.67 15.13
N ILE A 130 16.46 -3.67 15.45
CA ILE A 130 15.22 -3.47 16.21
C ILE A 130 15.35 -3.85 17.68
N TYR A 131 16.25 -4.78 18.01
CA TYR A 131 16.53 -5.22 19.38
C TYR A 131 18.01 -5.61 19.53
N PRO A 132 18.87 -4.70 20.03
CA PRO A 132 20.33 -4.86 19.99
C PRO A 132 20.90 -6.11 20.65
N GLU A 133 20.19 -6.69 21.63
CA GLU A 133 20.66 -7.86 22.39
C GLU A 133 20.40 -9.19 21.66
N VAL A 134 19.74 -9.18 20.49
CA VAL A 134 19.50 -10.41 19.72
C VAL A 134 20.83 -11.05 19.28
N SER A 135 20.99 -12.33 19.56
CA SER A 135 22.10 -13.17 19.08
C SER A 135 21.58 -14.47 18.44
N ALA A 136 22.41 -15.10 17.63
CA ALA A 136 22.13 -16.43 17.07
C ALA A 136 23.31 -17.37 17.35
N ILE A 137 23.02 -18.51 17.98
CA ILE A 137 23.96 -19.63 18.13
C ILE A 137 23.55 -20.75 17.18
N VAL A 138 24.54 -21.32 16.48
CA VAL A 138 24.37 -22.47 15.61
C VAL A 138 24.97 -23.70 16.30
N SER A 139 24.14 -24.71 16.54
CA SER A 139 24.53 -25.99 17.11
C SER A 139 24.45 -27.09 16.04
N ASP A 140 25.59 -27.74 15.76
CA ASP A 140 25.64 -28.90 14.86
C ASP A 140 25.32 -30.17 15.66
N THR A 141 24.05 -30.57 15.64
CA THR A 141 23.53 -31.61 16.53
C THR A 141 22.50 -32.51 15.83
N HIS A 142 22.31 -33.69 16.43
CA HIS A 142 21.24 -34.62 16.06
C HIS A 142 19.93 -34.27 16.77
N ASP A 143 20.01 -33.61 17.93
CA ASP A 143 18.87 -33.20 18.75
C ASP A 143 18.36 -31.84 18.27
N ARG A 144 17.37 -31.84 17.37
CA ARG A 144 16.84 -30.63 16.69
C ARG A 144 15.40 -30.32 17.05
N HIS A 145 15.04 -30.61 18.29
CA HIS A 145 13.71 -30.49 18.85
C HIS A 145 13.82 -29.94 20.27
N PRO A 146 12.71 -29.51 20.90
CA PRO A 146 12.74 -29.10 22.30
C PRO A 146 13.19 -30.25 23.21
N ASP A 147 14.04 -29.98 24.21
CA ASP A 147 14.60 -30.98 25.16
C ASP A 147 13.55 -31.90 25.81
N ARG A 148 12.34 -31.38 25.99
CA ARG A 148 11.22 -32.07 26.64
C ARG A 148 10.47 -33.06 25.74
N LEU A 149 10.78 -33.10 24.44
CA LEU A 149 10.08 -33.87 23.41
C LEU A 149 11.02 -34.84 22.72
N GLU A 150 10.45 -35.83 22.06
CA GLU A 150 11.17 -36.71 21.12
C GLU A 150 11.28 -36.05 19.73
N PRO A 151 12.23 -36.49 18.88
CA PRO A 151 12.33 -36.04 17.49
C PRO A 151 11.03 -36.23 16.70
N LEU A 152 10.73 -35.31 15.78
CA LEU A 152 9.56 -35.41 14.89
C LEU A 152 9.62 -36.64 13.98
N LEU A 153 10.81 -36.94 13.45
CA LEU A 153 11.12 -38.11 12.64
C LEU A 153 12.49 -38.65 13.03
N LYS A 154 12.67 -39.96 12.95
CA LYS A 154 13.96 -40.63 13.14
C LYS A 154 14.87 -40.41 11.93
N MET A 155 16.17 -40.61 12.12
CA MET A 155 17.16 -40.43 11.05
C MET A 155 16.88 -41.27 9.80
N ASP A 156 16.45 -42.52 9.96
CA ASP A 156 16.16 -43.39 8.81
C ASP A 156 14.93 -42.89 8.04
N GLN A 157 13.88 -42.48 8.75
CA GLN A 157 12.68 -41.85 8.16
C GLN A 157 13.04 -40.56 7.40
N THR A 158 13.93 -39.71 7.95
CA THR A 158 14.33 -38.48 7.24
C THR A 158 15.09 -38.76 5.94
N LYS A 159 15.92 -39.81 5.90
CA LYS A 159 16.62 -40.24 4.69
C LYS A 159 15.66 -40.82 3.65
N GLU A 160 14.73 -41.67 4.07
CA GLU A 160 13.74 -42.30 3.19
C GLU A 160 12.77 -41.29 2.56
N THR A 161 12.42 -40.24 3.31
CA THR A 161 11.48 -39.19 2.87
C THR A 161 12.16 -38.02 2.14
N GLY A 162 13.50 -37.99 2.09
CA GLY A 162 14.25 -36.87 1.55
C GLY A 162 14.06 -35.58 2.35
N SER A 163 13.85 -35.68 3.67
CA SER A 163 13.58 -34.53 4.52
C SER A 163 14.81 -34.05 5.29
N LEU A 164 14.86 -32.73 5.50
CA LEU A 164 15.82 -32.05 6.35
C LEU A 164 15.07 -31.45 7.53
N ILE A 165 15.54 -31.71 8.76
CA ILE A 165 15.00 -31.09 9.97
C ILE A 165 15.97 -30.04 10.49
N ILE A 166 15.47 -28.83 10.73
CA ILE A 166 16.14 -27.74 11.46
C ILE A 166 15.26 -27.38 12.67
N GLY A 167 15.88 -27.27 13.83
CA GLY A 167 15.26 -26.75 15.04
C GLY A 167 15.60 -25.27 15.25
N LEU A 168 14.61 -24.48 15.65
CA LEU A 168 14.76 -23.06 15.94
C LEU A 168 14.13 -22.71 17.29
N ALA A 169 14.99 -22.50 18.29
CA ALA A 169 14.58 -21.98 19.58
C ALA A 169 14.44 -20.45 19.47
N VAL A 170 13.24 -19.93 19.69
CA VAL A 170 12.91 -18.52 19.47
C VAL A 170 12.68 -17.83 20.82
N PRO A 171 13.48 -16.80 21.18
CA PRO A 171 13.32 -16.10 22.45
C PRO A 171 12.03 -15.26 22.43
N THR A 172 11.24 -15.33 23.51
CA THR A 172 9.97 -14.59 23.58
C THR A 172 10.15 -13.16 24.11
N ILE A 173 11.06 -12.39 23.51
CA ILE A 173 11.41 -11.02 23.92
C ILE A 173 10.25 -10.00 23.81
N TYR A 174 9.17 -10.37 23.12
CA TYR A 174 7.96 -9.56 23.00
C TYR A 174 6.98 -9.69 24.18
N GLN A 175 7.31 -10.51 25.18
CA GLN A 175 6.51 -10.68 26.40
C GLN A 175 7.40 -10.71 27.64
N ARG A 176 6.85 -10.25 28.76
CA ARG A 176 7.41 -10.46 30.10
C ARG A 176 6.36 -11.19 30.93
N PRO A 177 6.41 -12.53 30.96
CA PRO A 177 5.43 -13.34 31.68
C PRO A 177 5.37 -13.01 33.17
N GLU A 178 6.52 -12.70 33.79
CA GLU A 178 6.62 -12.32 35.21
C GLU A 178 5.84 -11.06 35.55
N GLU A 179 5.83 -10.10 34.61
CA GLU A 179 5.13 -8.82 34.74
C GLU A 179 3.71 -8.85 34.13
N ASN A 180 3.30 -9.99 33.55
CA ASN A 180 2.07 -10.13 32.75
C ASN A 180 1.95 -9.07 31.64
N GLN A 181 3.07 -8.74 30.99
CA GLN A 181 3.14 -7.72 29.94
C GLN A 181 3.38 -8.33 28.56
N VAL A 182 2.75 -7.73 27.55
CA VAL A 182 2.99 -8.04 26.13
C VAL A 182 3.25 -6.73 25.39
N PHE A 183 4.40 -6.67 24.71
CA PHE A 183 4.77 -5.53 23.89
C PHE A 183 4.17 -5.67 22.49
N SER A 184 2.86 -5.46 22.35
CA SER A 184 2.11 -5.72 21.11
C SER A 184 2.66 -5.02 19.86
N ILE A 185 3.15 -3.79 19.99
CA ILE A 185 3.77 -3.05 18.86
C ILE A 185 5.08 -3.73 18.45
N PHE A 186 5.90 -4.13 19.42
CA PHE A 186 7.15 -4.82 19.17
C PHE A 186 6.91 -6.24 18.63
N TYR A 187 5.94 -6.98 19.16
CA TYR A 187 5.53 -8.30 18.64
C TYR A 187 5.23 -8.26 17.15
N ARG A 188 4.50 -7.23 16.67
CA ARG A 188 4.19 -7.08 15.23
C ARG A 188 5.47 -6.91 14.41
N LYS A 189 6.38 -6.03 14.83
CA LYS A 189 7.68 -5.84 14.16
C LYS A 189 8.47 -7.14 14.15
N PHE A 190 8.57 -7.81 15.30
CA PHE A 190 9.26 -9.07 15.46
C PHE A 190 8.68 -10.17 14.56
N ALA A 191 7.35 -10.31 14.50
CA ALA A 191 6.66 -11.29 13.66
C ALA A 191 6.89 -11.06 12.16
N THR A 192 6.87 -9.80 11.70
CA THR A 192 7.19 -9.45 10.31
C THR A 192 8.61 -9.84 9.95
N HIS A 193 9.60 -9.44 10.77
CA HIS A 193 11.02 -9.75 10.51
C HIS A 193 11.28 -11.26 10.56
N LEU A 194 10.77 -11.96 11.58
CA LEU A 194 10.92 -13.41 11.67
C LEU A 194 10.26 -14.13 10.48
N SER A 195 9.11 -13.63 10.00
CA SER A 195 8.46 -14.20 8.82
C SER A 195 9.35 -14.12 7.58
N GLU A 196 9.97 -12.96 7.37
CA GLU A 196 10.89 -12.73 6.26
C GLU A 196 12.18 -13.57 6.37
N ILE A 197 12.77 -13.66 7.56
CA ILE A 197 13.97 -14.49 7.83
C ILE A 197 13.70 -15.94 7.46
N ILE A 198 12.56 -16.49 7.88
CA ILE A 198 12.16 -17.86 7.55
C ILE A 198 12.02 -18.02 6.03
N LYS A 199 11.34 -17.10 5.34
CA LYS A 199 11.18 -17.17 3.87
C LYS A 199 12.54 -17.13 3.15
N ARG A 200 13.45 -16.24 3.54
CA ARG A 200 14.80 -16.14 2.95
C ARG A 200 15.59 -17.44 3.17
N ALA A 201 15.57 -17.98 4.38
CA ALA A 201 16.27 -19.23 4.69
C ALA A 201 15.70 -20.43 3.93
N VAL A 202 14.37 -20.56 3.90
CA VAL A 202 13.68 -21.60 3.13
C VAL A 202 14.00 -21.45 1.65
N TYR A 203 14.02 -20.24 1.10
CA TYR A 203 14.38 -20.01 -0.30
C TYR A 203 15.79 -20.49 -0.63
N GLU A 204 16.76 -20.28 0.26
CA GLU A 204 18.11 -20.85 0.09
C GLU A 204 18.12 -22.38 0.14
N PHE A 205 17.30 -22.98 1.01
CA PHE A 205 17.11 -24.44 0.99
C PHE A 205 16.57 -24.92 -0.37
N ILE A 206 15.52 -24.27 -0.87
CA ILE A 206 14.89 -24.59 -2.14
C ILE A 206 15.90 -24.47 -3.29
N ARG A 207 16.59 -23.34 -3.37
CA ARG A 207 17.56 -23.04 -4.44
C ARG A 207 18.68 -24.07 -4.53
N VAL A 208 19.14 -24.58 -3.38
CA VAL A 208 20.29 -25.49 -3.31
C VAL A 208 19.87 -26.97 -3.35
N GLN A 209 18.73 -27.34 -2.78
CA GLN A 209 18.36 -28.74 -2.51
C GLN A 209 17.14 -29.25 -3.29
N THR A 210 16.45 -28.39 -4.03
CA THR A 210 15.21 -28.75 -4.75
C THR A 210 15.28 -28.39 -6.23
N SER A 211 14.28 -28.81 -7.02
CA SER A 211 14.09 -28.42 -8.42
C SER A 211 13.60 -26.97 -8.61
N ASN A 212 14.07 -26.03 -7.77
CA ASN A 212 13.55 -24.68 -7.50
C ASN A 212 12.55 -24.12 -8.54
N PRO A 213 11.23 -24.18 -8.27
CA PRO A 213 10.21 -23.58 -9.13
C PRO A 213 9.98 -22.08 -8.85
N PHE A 214 10.68 -21.48 -7.88
CA PHE A 214 10.42 -20.11 -7.42
C PHE A 214 11.55 -19.17 -7.84
N ALA A 215 11.19 -18.02 -8.42
CA ALA A 215 12.15 -17.00 -8.84
C ALA A 215 12.61 -16.09 -7.69
N HIS A 216 11.84 -16.01 -6.60
CA HIS A 216 12.09 -15.09 -5.49
C HIS A 216 11.51 -15.60 -4.16
N TYR A 217 12.14 -15.27 -3.03
CA TYR A 217 11.72 -15.74 -1.69
C TYR A 217 10.33 -15.25 -1.27
N LEU A 218 9.88 -14.10 -1.78
CA LEU A 218 8.55 -13.55 -1.49
C LEU A 218 7.43 -14.47 -1.96
N MET A 219 7.68 -15.28 -3.01
CA MET A 219 6.72 -16.28 -3.50
C MET A 219 6.37 -17.34 -2.45
N LEU A 220 7.12 -17.46 -1.34
CA LEU A 220 6.85 -18.40 -0.26
C LEU A 220 5.84 -17.86 0.78
N GLY A 221 5.41 -16.60 0.63
CA GLY A 221 4.35 -16.01 1.44
C GLY A 221 2.97 -16.60 1.16
N LYS A 222 2.00 -16.22 1.99
CA LYS A 222 0.60 -16.59 1.79
C LYS A 222 0.08 -16.09 0.44
N THR A 223 -0.90 -16.74 -0.13
CA THR A 223 -1.58 -16.36 -1.36
C THR A 223 -3.08 -16.23 -1.13
N ASN A 224 -3.62 -16.96 -0.16
CA ASN A 224 -5.04 -16.91 0.15
C ASN A 224 -5.40 -15.77 1.10
N LEU A 225 -6.49 -15.08 0.80
CA LEU A 225 -7.06 -14.04 1.64
C LEU A 225 -8.06 -14.68 2.60
N ASP A 226 -7.70 -14.78 3.89
CA ASP A 226 -8.61 -15.34 4.87
C ASP A 226 -9.86 -14.46 5.08
N LYS A 227 -10.94 -15.08 5.59
CA LYS A 227 -12.23 -14.41 5.80
C LYS A 227 -12.13 -13.13 6.62
N ILE A 228 -11.29 -13.14 7.66
CA ILE A 228 -11.10 -11.98 8.55
C ILE A 228 -10.46 -10.83 7.78
N THR A 229 -9.48 -11.13 6.94
CA THR A 229 -8.79 -10.17 6.08
C THR A 229 -9.76 -9.53 5.09
N MET A 230 -10.57 -10.36 4.41
CA MET A 230 -11.57 -9.86 3.45
C MET A 230 -12.65 -9.01 4.13
N GLU A 231 -13.18 -9.45 5.28
CA GLU A 231 -14.18 -8.68 6.03
C GLU A 231 -13.62 -7.33 6.52
N ALA A 232 -12.36 -7.30 6.95
CA ALA A 232 -11.70 -6.07 7.36
C ALA A 232 -11.49 -5.10 6.19
N ASP A 233 -11.00 -5.60 5.06
CA ASP A 233 -10.82 -4.85 3.82
C ASP A 233 -12.16 -4.28 3.30
N ASP A 234 -13.21 -5.12 3.29
CA ASP A 234 -14.58 -4.73 2.93
C ASP A 234 -15.10 -3.59 3.78
N THR A 235 -14.98 -3.72 5.10
CA THR A 235 -15.48 -2.73 6.04
C THR A 235 -14.73 -1.40 5.92
N LEU A 236 -13.40 -1.45 5.74
CA LEU A 236 -12.58 -0.25 5.56
C LEU A 236 -12.92 0.48 4.25
N ALA A 237 -13.08 -0.26 3.15
CA ALA A 237 -13.48 0.32 1.86
C ALA A 237 -14.86 1.00 1.94
N GLU A 238 -15.84 0.33 2.56
CA GLU A 238 -17.20 0.86 2.73
C GLU A 238 -17.22 2.20 3.50
N ILE A 239 -16.50 2.27 4.63
CA ILE A 239 -16.42 3.50 5.44
C ILE A 239 -15.72 4.63 4.64
N SER A 240 -14.63 4.30 3.94
CA SER A 240 -13.85 5.27 3.17
C SER A 240 -14.66 5.87 2.01
N GLU A 241 -15.33 5.04 1.21
CA GLU A 241 -16.14 5.49 0.06
C GLU A 241 -17.36 6.31 0.53
N GLY A 242 -18.06 5.84 1.57
CA GLY A 242 -19.25 6.52 2.10
C GLY A 242 -18.98 7.90 2.72
N MET A 243 -17.72 8.20 3.07
CA MET A 243 -17.36 9.47 3.70
C MET A 243 -17.46 10.65 2.73
N SER A 244 -17.14 10.47 1.44
CA SER A 244 -17.04 11.55 0.44
C SER A 244 -16.28 12.78 0.96
N PHE A 245 -15.12 12.56 1.61
CA PHE A 245 -14.39 13.55 2.40
C PHE A 245 -14.18 14.90 1.68
N LEU A 246 -13.68 14.88 0.44
CA LEU A 246 -13.40 16.11 -0.33
C LEU A 246 -14.66 16.94 -0.62
N MET A 247 -15.79 16.28 -0.89
CA MET A 247 -17.05 16.98 -1.13
C MET A 247 -17.58 17.67 0.13
N ARG A 248 -17.26 17.13 1.31
CA ARG A 248 -17.66 17.69 2.61
C ARG A 248 -16.70 18.77 3.11
N THR A 249 -15.45 18.79 2.67
CA THR A 249 -14.47 19.83 3.03
C THR A 249 -14.38 20.96 2.00
N THR A 250 -15.07 20.83 0.86
CA THR A 250 -15.12 21.88 -0.18
C THR A 250 -16.30 22.84 0.04
N PRO A 251 -16.07 24.17 0.01
CA PRO A 251 -17.14 25.12 0.20
C PRO A 251 -18.08 25.22 -1.00
N VAL A 252 -19.35 25.53 -0.73
CA VAL A 252 -20.42 25.58 -1.76
C VAL A 252 -20.62 26.98 -2.35
N ASN A 253 -20.06 28.02 -1.73
CA ASN A 253 -20.24 29.42 -2.10
C ASN A 253 -18.97 30.10 -2.65
N SER A 254 -17.95 29.34 -3.05
CA SER A 254 -16.64 29.86 -3.48
C SER A 254 -16.73 30.96 -4.55
N SER A 255 -17.57 30.77 -5.57
CA SER A 255 -17.73 31.75 -6.65
C SER A 255 -18.45 33.03 -6.19
N GLN A 256 -19.40 32.92 -5.26
CA GLN A 256 -20.10 34.08 -4.69
C GLN A 256 -19.16 34.89 -3.79
N GLU A 257 -18.33 34.20 -3.00
CA GLU A 257 -17.34 34.85 -2.14
C GLU A 257 -16.22 35.50 -2.94
N TRP A 258 -15.87 34.98 -4.11
CA TRP A 258 -14.95 35.65 -5.03
C TRP A 258 -15.45 37.04 -5.44
N GLU A 259 -16.72 37.17 -5.84
CA GLU A 259 -17.28 38.47 -6.25
C GLU A 259 -17.31 39.46 -5.07
N LYS A 260 -17.68 39.00 -3.86
CA LYS A 260 -17.61 39.84 -2.65
C LYS A 260 -16.18 40.26 -2.32
N PHE A 261 -15.22 39.34 -2.44
CA PHE A 261 -13.81 39.60 -2.19
C PHE A 261 -13.27 40.66 -3.14
N LYS A 262 -13.63 40.57 -4.43
CA LYS A 262 -13.31 41.56 -5.46
C LYS A 262 -13.93 42.92 -5.16
N ILE A 263 -15.22 42.99 -4.82
CA ILE A 263 -15.92 44.24 -4.44
C ILE A 263 -15.26 44.89 -3.21
N SER A 264 -14.74 44.09 -2.29
CA SER A 264 -14.02 44.59 -1.10
C SER A 264 -12.59 45.07 -1.39
N ASN A 265 -12.15 45.10 -2.66
CA ASN A 265 -10.75 45.34 -3.04
C ASN A 265 -9.76 44.43 -2.31
N PHE A 266 -10.13 43.17 -2.11
CA PHE A 266 -9.30 42.14 -1.47
C PHE A 266 -8.94 42.43 0.00
N THR A 267 -9.77 43.18 0.73
CA THR A 267 -9.50 43.59 2.12
C THR A 267 -10.30 42.83 3.18
N LYS A 268 -11.39 42.14 2.80
CA LYS A 268 -12.22 41.37 3.73
C LYS A 268 -12.01 39.87 3.52
N THR A 269 -11.82 39.11 4.59
CA THR A 269 -11.69 37.65 4.51
C THR A 269 -13.00 37.02 4.00
N PRO A 270 -12.95 36.11 3.01
CA PRO A 270 -14.11 35.36 2.54
C PRO A 270 -14.79 34.54 3.64
N SER A 271 -16.11 34.40 3.58
CA SER A 271 -16.88 33.59 4.52
C SER A 271 -17.40 32.33 3.81
N PHE A 272 -16.73 31.21 4.02
CA PHE A 272 -17.01 29.95 3.35
C PHE A 272 -18.11 29.14 4.05
N ASN A 273 -19.07 28.66 3.27
CA ASN A 273 -20.15 27.79 3.72
C ASN A 273 -19.93 26.36 3.23
N TYR A 274 -20.26 25.38 4.08
CA TYR A 274 -20.05 23.96 3.80
C TYR A 274 -21.35 23.17 3.84
N ARG A 275 -21.38 22.04 3.13
CA ARG A 275 -22.49 21.08 3.20
C ARG A 275 -22.64 20.52 4.61
N LEU A 276 -23.86 20.22 5.02
CA LEU A 276 -24.09 19.47 6.26
C LEU A 276 -23.47 18.07 6.15
N VAL A 277 -22.85 17.62 7.23
CA VAL A 277 -22.24 16.29 7.31
C VAL A 277 -23.36 15.31 7.65
N ALA A 278 -23.80 14.53 6.67
CA ALA A 278 -24.86 13.51 6.81
C ALA A 278 -24.26 12.14 7.20
N LEU A 279 -23.30 12.15 8.14
CA LEU A 279 -22.75 10.96 8.78
C LEU A 279 -22.39 11.35 10.22
N ASP A 280 -22.50 10.41 11.14
CA ASP A 280 -22.05 10.57 12.53
C ASP A 280 -20.62 10.04 12.63
N PRO A 281 -19.60 10.91 12.79
CA PRO A 281 -18.21 10.47 12.84
C PRO A 281 -17.89 9.53 14.02
N GLU A 282 -18.56 9.68 15.17
CA GLU A 282 -18.34 8.80 16.33
C GLU A 282 -18.86 7.38 16.06
N GLN A 283 -20.02 7.27 15.41
CA GLN A 283 -20.55 5.96 15.00
C GLN A 283 -19.62 5.28 13.98
N GLN A 284 -19.08 6.04 13.02
CA GLN A 284 -18.12 5.49 12.06
C GLN A 284 -16.80 5.08 12.73
N LYS A 285 -16.29 5.86 13.69
CA LYS A 285 -15.11 5.49 14.50
C LYS A 285 -15.35 4.19 15.27
N ARG A 286 -16.53 3.97 15.86
CA ARG A 286 -16.85 2.70 16.53
C ARG A 286 -16.80 1.53 15.55
N LYS A 287 -17.49 1.63 14.41
CA LYS A 287 -17.46 0.63 13.33
C LYS A 287 -16.03 0.33 12.87
N LEU A 288 -15.19 1.37 12.77
CA LEU A 288 -13.80 1.29 12.35
C LEU A 288 -12.89 0.53 13.35
N TYR A 289 -13.09 0.72 14.66
CA TYR A 289 -12.29 0.06 15.69
C TYR A 289 -12.79 -1.32 16.11
N ASP A 290 -14.03 -1.67 15.79
CA ASP A 290 -14.56 -3.03 15.96
C ASP A 290 -13.94 -4.05 14.97
N ILE A 291 -13.21 -3.57 13.95
CA ILE A 291 -12.50 -4.42 12.98
C ILE A 291 -11.31 -5.12 13.67
N PRO A 292 -11.28 -6.47 13.73
CA PRO A 292 -10.27 -7.22 14.48
C PRO A 292 -8.96 -7.40 13.70
N LEU A 293 -8.29 -6.29 13.37
CA LEU A 293 -7.05 -6.28 12.57
C LEU A 293 -5.90 -7.03 13.24
N GLU A 294 -5.94 -7.28 14.55
CA GLU A 294 -4.99 -8.13 15.27
C GLU A 294 -5.05 -9.61 14.90
N LYS A 295 -6.15 -10.06 14.26
CA LYS A 295 -6.34 -11.45 13.82
C LYS A 295 -5.93 -11.70 12.37
N VAL A 296 -5.55 -10.65 11.62
CA VAL A 296 -5.01 -10.77 10.27
C VAL A 296 -3.62 -11.37 10.35
N ASN A 297 -3.46 -12.56 9.75
CA ASN A 297 -2.23 -13.36 9.87
C ASN A 297 -1.13 -12.92 8.90
N ASP A 298 -1.51 -12.32 7.77
CA ASP A 298 -0.56 -11.82 6.78
C ASP A 298 0.04 -10.49 7.23
N PRO A 299 1.37 -10.40 7.44
CA PRO A 299 1.98 -9.18 7.94
C PRO A 299 1.83 -7.97 7.00
N THR A 300 1.93 -8.17 5.68
CA THR A 300 1.82 -7.12 4.67
C THR A 300 0.40 -6.54 4.66
N LEU A 301 -0.61 -7.41 4.57
CA LEU A 301 -2.01 -6.97 4.57
C LEU A 301 -2.40 -6.34 5.91
N ALA A 302 -1.93 -6.90 7.02
CA ALA A 302 -2.19 -6.34 8.34
C ALA A 302 -1.52 -4.97 8.54
N PHE A 303 -0.44 -4.65 7.82
CA PHE A 303 0.13 -3.31 7.77
C PHE A 303 -0.76 -2.36 6.97
N ILE A 304 -1.09 -2.71 5.72
CA ILE A 304 -1.92 -1.92 4.80
C ILE A 304 -3.26 -1.54 5.44
N LEU A 305 -3.97 -2.53 6.00
CA LEU A 305 -5.30 -2.30 6.60
C LEU A 305 -5.24 -1.44 7.87
N ARG A 306 -4.15 -1.55 8.66
CA ARG A 306 -3.97 -0.70 9.86
C ARG A 306 -3.65 0.74 9.47
N ASP A 307 -2.83 0.94 8.46
CA ASP A 307 -2.47 2.28 8.00
C ASP A 307 -3.70 2.97 7.40
N LYS A 308 -4.49 2.24 6.60
CA LYS A 308 -5.78 2.74 6.11
C LYS A 308 -6.74 3.10 7.23
N ARG A 309 -6.82 2.27 8.29
CA ARG A 309 -7.65 2.57 9.46
C ARG A 309 -7.28 3.92 10.09
N LEU A 310 -5.98 4.19 10.24
CA LEU A 310 -5.49 5.46 10.79
C LEU A 310 -5.81 6.65 9.87
N GLU A 311 -5.70 6.48 8.54
CA GLU A 311 -6.14 7.50 7.59
C GLU A 311 -7.63 7.84 7.77
N ILE A 312 -8.50 6.83 7.80
CA ILE A 312 -9.95 7.03 7.95
C ILE A 312 -10.28 7.72 9.29
N GLU A 313 -9.62 7.30 10.39
CA GLU A 313 -9.76 7.93 11.70
C GLU A 313 -9.43 9.43 11.66
N LYS A 314 -8.31 9.80 11.03
CA LYS A 314 -7.90 11.20 10.87
C LYS A 314 -8.91 11.97 10.03
N GLN A 315 -9.39 11.41 8.91
CA GLN A 315 -10.39 12.05 8.06
C GLN A 315 -11.73 12.27 8.81
N LEU A 316 -12.19 11.30 9.60
CA LEU A 316 -13.38 11.45 10.44
C LEU A 316 -13.21 12.57 11.48
N THR A 317 -12.04 12.62 12.12
CA THR A 317 -11.70 13.68 13.08
C THR A 317 -11.63 15.05 12.41
N MET A 318 -11.08 15.15 11.19
CA MET A 318 -11.12 16.38 10.41
C MET A 318 -12.56 16.81 10.10
N LEU A 319 -13.49 15.88 9.86
CA LEU A 319 -14.89 16.26 9.62
C LEU A 319 -15.57 16.82 10.88
N GLU A 320 -15.24 16.30 12.06
CA GLU A 320 -15.70 16.84 13.36
C GLU A 320 -15.13 18.25 13.61
N GLU A 321 -13.85 18.45 13.31
CA GLU A 321 -13.13 19.70 13.56
C GLU A 321 -13.28 20.73 12.44
N ARG A 322 -14.15 20.48 11.45
CA ARG A 322 -14.29 21.37 10.28
C ARG A 322 -14.68 22.79 10.70
N GLY A 323 -13.80 23.74 10.38
CA GLY A 323 -13.94 25.16 10.72
C GLY A 323 -13.19 25.58 11.99
N THR A 324 -12.49 24.66 12.67
CA THR A 324 -11.60 24.95 13.80
C THR A 324 -10.14 24.90 13.37
N ASP A 325 -9.23 25.41 14.20
CA ASP A 325 -7.78 25.30 13.97
C ASP A 325 -7.29 23.84 14.05
N SER A 326 -7.99 22.98 14.78
CA SER A 326 -7.68 21.54 14.92
C SER A 326 -7.76 20.81 13.58
N PHE A 327 -8.64 21.23 12.67
CA PHE A 327 -8.75 20.67 11.33
C PHE A 327 -7.39 20.65 10.62
N ARG A 328 -6.66 21.76 10.70
CA ARG A 328 -5.35 21.93 10.06
C ARG A 328 -4.33 20.97 10.66
N PHE A 329 -4.23 20.88 11.98
CA PHE A 329 -3.24 20.03 12.64
C PHE A 329 -3.46 18.53 12.33
N VAL A 330 -4.71 18.08 12.30
CA VAL A 330 -5.04 16.71 11.88
C VAL A 330 -4.75 16.52 10.39
N GLY A 331 -5.05 17.52 9.55
CA GLY A 331 -4.72 17.52 8.13
C GLY A 331 -3.22 17.41 7.85
N GLU A 332 -2.38 18.16 8.56
CA GLU A 332 -0.92 18.07 8.48
C GLU A 332 -0.42 16.68 8.90
N SER A 333 -1.02 16.06 9.93
CA SER A 333 -0.72 14.68 10.31
C SER A 333 -1.14 13.65 9.25
N LEU A 334 -2.12 13.97 8.40
CA LEU A 334 -2.62 13.08 7.35
C LEU A 334 -1.83 13.21 6.05
N TYR A 335 -1.61 14.44 5.58
CA TYR A 335 -0.95 14.71 4.29
C TYR A 335 0.57 14.92 4.40
N GLY A 336 1.09 14.92 5.63
CA GLY A 336 2.49 15.19 5.90
C GLY A 336 2.83 16.67 5.97
N ALA A 337 4.05 16.95 6.43
CA ALA A 337 4.64 18.27 6.33
C ALA A 337 5.05 18.56 4.88
N ILE A 338 5.09 19.83 4.51
CA ILE A 338 5.63 20.23 3.22
C ILE A 338 7.14 20.10 3.30
N GLU A 339 7.70 19.16 2.54
CA GLU A 339 9.14 18.92 2.51
C GLU A 339 9.89 20.13 1.95
N ASP A 340 11.04 20.45 2.54
CA ASP A 340 11.86 21.61 2.16
C ASP A 340 12.28 21.56 0.68
N GLU A 341 12.49 20.37 0.14
CA GLU A 341 12.82 20.17 -1.27
C GLU A 341 11.65 20.51 -2.20
N VAL A 342 10.43 20.12 -1.84
CA VAL A 342 9.22 20.46 -2.60
C VAL A 342 8.97 21.97 -2.57
N LEU A 343 9.15 22.61 -1.42
CA LEU A 343 9.04 24.07 -1.30
C LEU A 343 10.09 24.79 -2.16
N ARG A 344 11.34 24.32 -2.14
CA ARG A 344 12.42 24.87 -2.95
C ARG A 344 12.12 24.72 -4.45
N GLY A 345 11.72 23.53 -4.88
CA GLY A 345 11.33 23.27 -6.27
C GLY A 345 10.16 24.15 -6.73
N ALA A 346 9.16 24.38 -5.87
CA ALA A 346 8.07 25.31 -6.14
C ALA A 346 8.57 26.76 -6.31
N GLN A 347 9.46 27.23 -5.43
CA GLN A 347 10.03 28.58 -5.52
C GLN A 347 10.90 28.75 -6.76
N GLU A 348 11.69 27.74 -7.12
CA GLU A 348 12.51 27.72 -8.33
C GLU A 348 11.65 27.77 -9.60
N LEU A 349 10.56 27.01 -9.65
CA LEU A 349 9.59 27.07 -10.76
C LEU A 349 8.99 28.47 -10.92
N LEU A 350 8.53 29.09 -9.82
CA LEU A 350 7.95 30.44 -9.86
C LEU A 350 8.99 31.52 -10.22
N LYS A 351 10.28 31.27 -9.96
CA LYS A 351 11.37 32.16 -10.34
C LYS A 351 11.79 31.98 -11.80
N ALA A 352 11.87 30.74 -12.28
CA ALA A 352 12.22 30.41 -13.66
C ALA A 352 11.14 30.88 -14.63
N PHE A 353 9.87 30.79 -14.22
CA PHE A 353 8.73 31.26 -14.98
C PHE A 353 8.02 32.35 -14.18
N PRO A 354 8.48 33.62 -14.22
CA PRO A 354 7.93 34.72 -13.40
C PRO A 354 6.57 35.23 -13.85
N GLU A 355 6.19 34.93 -15.09
CA GLU A 355 4.85 35.18 -15.64
C GLU A 355 4.29 33.89 -16.26
N GLY A 356 2.97 33.84 -16.40
CA GLY A 356 2.30 32.76 -17.14
C GLY A 356 2.49 32.91 -18.65
N ASP A 357 2.39 31.80 -19.36
CA ASP A 357 2.18 31.81 -20.80
C ASP A 357 0.89 32.58 -21.14
N SER A 358 1.03 33.55 -22.04
CA SER A 358 -0.10 34.32 -22.57
C SER A 358 -0.71 33.53 -23.73
N PRO A 359 -1.97 33.10 -23.64
CA PRO A 359 -2.59 32.41 -24.75
C PRO A 359 -2.72 33.39 -25.94
N LEU A 360 -2.18 33.00 -27.09
CA LEU A 360 -2.57 33.57 -28.39
C LEU A 360 -4.07 33.28 -28.63
N GLU A 361 -4.66 33.67 -29.77
CA GLU A 361 -6.01 33.17 -30.12
C GLU A 361 -5.97 31.64 -30.19
N ILE A 362 -6.40 31.01 -29.10
CA ILE A 362 -6.37 29.56 -28.90
C ILE A 362 -7.78 29.04 -29.10
N GLU A 363 -7.91 27.99 -29.89
CA GLU A 363 -9.17 27.26 -30.06
C GLU A 363 -9.67 26.74 -28.71
N ARG A 364 -10.96 26.95 -28.43
CA ARG A 364 -11.58 26.62 -27.15
C ARG A 364 -12.58 25.50 -27.34
N PHE A 365 -12.44 24.43 -26.58
CA PHE A 365 -13.45 23.38 -26.46
C PHE A 365 -14.43 23.71 -25.36
N ASN A 366 -15.71 23.51 -25.64
CA ASN A 366 -16.78 23.51 -24.64
C ASN A 366 -16.95 22.10 -24.01
N CYS A 367 -17.94 21.94 -23.13
CA CYS A 367 -18.24 20.69 -22.47
C CYS A 367 -18.57 19.52 -23.42
N HIS A 368 -19.29 19.78 -24.52
CA HIS A 368 -19.66 18.76 -25.50
C HIS A 368 -18.47 18.35 -26.39
N ASP A 369 -17.64 19.31 -26.81
CA ASP A 369 -16.44 19.01 -27.60
C ASP A 369 -15.48 18.12 -26.79
N PHE A 370 -15.25 18.46 -25.52
CA PHE A 370 -14.44 17.65 -24.61
C PHE A 370 -15.07 16.27 -24.37
N ALA A 371 -16.39 16.21 -24.16
CA ALA A 371 -17.11 14.96 -23.95
C ALA A 371 -16.94 13.98 -25.11
N GLU A 372 -17.02 14.46 -26.37
CA GLU A 372 -16.83 13.63 -27.55
C GLU A 372 -15.44 12.99 -27.59
N HIS A 373 -14.40 13.74 -27.22
CA HIS A 373 -13.04 13.23 -27.17
C HIS A 373 -12.82 12.28 -26.00
N ALA A 374 -13.34 12.61 -24.81
CA ALA A 374 -13.24 11.78 -23.62
C ALA A 374 -14.00 10.46 -23.77
N GLN A 375 -15.15 10.46 -24.47
CA GLN A 375 -15.95 9.25 -24.72
C GLN A 375 -15.13 8.17 -25.43
N LYS A 376 -14.26 8.55 -26.39
CA LYS A 376 -13.39 7.59 -27.11
C LYS A 376 -12.41 6.86 -26.17
N GLU A 377 -11.93 7.54 -25.12
CA GLU A 377 -11.03 6.93 -24.14
C GLU A 377 -11.84 6.08 -23.14
N ILE A 378 -13.03 6.54 -22.74
CA ILE A 378 -13.97 5.78 -21.90
C ILE A 378 -14.37 4.47 -22.59
N ASP A 379 -14.78 4.50 -23.85
CA ASP A 379 -15.18 3.33 -24.63
C ASP A 379 -14.04 2.30 -24.71
N PHE A 380 -12.80 2.77 -24.91
CA PHE A 380 -11.61 1.92 -24.96
C PHE A 380 -11.34 1.16 -23.65
N TYR A 381 -11.56 1.80 -22.50
CA TYR A 381 -11.43 1.13 -21.20
C TYR A 381 -12.66 0.29 -20.86
N GLN A 382 -13.86 0.68 -21.30
CA GLN A 382 -15.08 -0.11 -21.13
C GLN A 382 -14.95 -1.51 -21.76
N GLU A 383 -14.29 -1.63 -22.92
CA GLU A 383 -13.98 -2.92 -23.56
C GLU A 383 -13.05 -3.81 -22.71
N ARG A 384 -12.14 -3.21 -21.94
CA ARG A 384 -11.17 -3.93 -21.09
C ARG A 384 -11.74 -4.29 -19.72
N PHE A 385 -12.71 -3.53 -19.25
CA PHE A 385 -13.40 -3.74 -17.98
C PHE A 385 -14.90 -3.97 -18.19
N PRO A 386 -15.30 -5.07 -18.88
CA PRO A 386 -16.71 -5.31 -19.24
C PRO A 386 -17.64 -5.54 -18.04
N GLN A 387 -17.08 -5.76 -16.85
CA GLN A 387 -17.82 -5.94 -15.60
C GLN A 387 -18.11 -4.63 -14.85
N LEU A 388 -17.52 -3.52 -15.30
CA LEU A 388 -17.71 -2.19 -14.72
C LEU A 388 -18.53 -1.32 -15.68
N GLU A 389 -19.29 -0.37 -15.14
CA GLU A 389 -20.02 0.62 -15.92
C GLU A 389 -19.24 1.93 -15.90
N LEU A 390 -18.51 2.22 -16.97
CA LEU A 390 -17.83 3.49 -17.16
C LEU A 390 -18.77 4.45 -17.86
N SER A 391 -18.89 5.66 -17.33
CA SER A 391 -19.85 6.64 -17.83
C SER A 391 -19.29 8.05 -17.83
N LEU A 392 -19.98 8.93 -18.56
CA LEU A 392 -19.65 10.33 -18.68
C LEU A 392 -20.94 11.13 -18.54
N GLU A 393 -20.92 12.14 -17.67
CA GLU A 393 -22.08 12.98 -17.39
C GLU A 393 -21.75 14.46 -17.46
N ILE A 394 -22.56 15.24 -18.18
CA ILE A 394 -22.50 16.71 -18.14
C ILE A 394 -23.47 17.23 -17.08
N ARG A 395 -22.96 18.03 -16.14
CA ARG A 395 -23.68 18.46 -14.93
C ARG A 395 -23.51 19.95 -14.65
N ASN A 396 -24.51 20.56 -14.04
CA ASN A 396 -24.51 21.97 -13.63
C ASN A 396 -24.04 22.19 -12.17
N ASP A 397 -23.88 21.12 -11.40
CA ASP A 397 -23.50 21.15 -9.98
C ASP A 397 -22.03 20.76 -9.72
N VAL A 398 -21.26 20.55 -10.80
CA VAL A 398 -19.83 20.25 -10.78
C VAL A 398 -19.05 21.44 -11.34
N ALA A 399 -17.90 21.74 -10.72
CA ALA A 399 -16.97 22.76 -11.21
C ALA A 399 -15.83 22.11 -12.00
N GLY A 400 -15.68 22.50 -13.27
CA GLY A 400 -14.63 21.97 -14.14
C GLY A 400 -14.86 20.52 -14.53
N ILE A 401 -13.87 19.66 -14.30
CA ILE A 401 -13.94 18.21 -14.54
C ILE A 401 -13.66 17.51 -13.20
N MET A 402 -14.34 16.41 -12.94
CA MET A 402 -14.15 15.59 -11.74
C MET A 402 -14.37 14.13 -12.06
N VAL A 403 -13.59 13.26 -11.43
CA VAL A 403 -13.84 11.81 -11.46
C VAL A 403 -14.52 11.38 -10.17
N SER A 404 -15.60 10.63 -10.31
CA SER A 404 -16.26 9.92 -9.22
C SER A 404 -16.31 8.44 -9.60
N GLU A 405 -15.46 7.63 -8.97
CA GLU A 405 -15.36 6.18 -9.26
C GLU A 405 -15.08 5.92 -10.75
N THR A 406 -16.04 5.34 -11.49
CA THR A 406 -15.96 5.06 -12.93
C THR A 406 -16.62 6.12 -13.81
N THR A 407 -17.11 7.22 -13.22
CA THR A 407 -17.81 8.28 -13.94
C THR A 407 -16.98 9.54 -14.09
N LEU A 408 -16.85 10.02 -15.33
CA LEU A 408 -16.30 11.33 -15.65
C LEU A 408 -17.40 12.39 -15.60
N LEU A 409 -17.31 13.32 -14.65
CA LEU A 409 -18.26 14.42 -14.49
C LEU A 409 -17.69 15.69 -15.13
N ILE A 410 -18.45 16.28 -16.04
CA ILE A 410 -18.06 17.47 -16.81
C ILE A 410 -19.02 18.61 -16.48
N SER A 411 -18.49 19.77 -16.13
CA SER A 411 -19.30 20.98 -15.93
C SER A 411 -19.94 21.44 -17.24
N ASP A 412 -21.23 21.78 -17.23
CA ASP A 412 -21.92 22.40 -18.37
C ASP A 412 -21.32 23.76 -18.78
N GLN A 413 -20.59 24.40 -17.87
CA GLN A 413 -19.86 25.65 -18.06
C GLN A 413 -18.39 25.44 -18.45
N LEU A 414 -17.96 24.20 -18.72
CA LEU A 414 -16.57 23.92 -19.10
C LEU A 414 -16.22 24.69 -20.38
N SER A 415 -15.10 25.40 -20.29
CA SER A 415 -14.42 25.96 -21.45
C SER A 415 -12.93 25.76 -21.22
N MET A 416 -12.24 25.15 -22.19
CA MET A 416 -10.82 24.82 -22.08
C MET A 416 -10.08 25.04 -23.39
N ASP A 417 -8.75 25.11 -23.32
CA ASP A 417 -7.87 25.11 -24.48
C ASP A 417 -7.95 23.74 -25.17
N ALA A 418 -8.23 23.73 -26.48
CA ALA A 418 -8.30 22.51 -27.28
C ALA A 418 -7.00 21.68 -27.21
N ASN A 419 -5.83 22.34 -27.16
CA ASN A 419 -4.53 21.67 -27.05
C ASN A 419 -4.36 20.91 -25.72
N ARG A 420 -5.12 21.28 -24.69
CA ARG A 420 -5.10 20.59 -23.39
C ARG A 420 -6.11 19.45 -23.30
N CYS A 421 -6.92 19.21 -24.34
CA CYS A 421 -7.95 18.18 -24.33
C CYS A 421 -7.37 16.80 -24.03
N ASP A 422 -6.34 16.39 -24.76
CA ASP A 422 -5.72 15.07 -24.58
C ASP A 422 -5.08 14.93 -23.19
N ALA A 423 -4.35 15.95 -22.73
CA ALA A 423 -3.74 15.94 -21.39
C ALA A 423 -4.78 15.81 -20.26
N LEU A 424 -5.92 16.51 -20.34
CA LEU A 424 -6.99 16.35 -19.34
C LEU A 424 -7.67 14.98 -19.44
N ILE A 425 -7.83 14.41 -20.64
CA ILE A 425 -8.33 13.04 -20.79
C ILE A 425 -7.38 12.04 -20.14
N GLN A 426 -6.06 12.16 -20.36
CA GLN A 426 -5.11 11.24 -19.74
C GLN A 426 -5.00 11.43 -18.22
N HIS A 427 -5.13 12.67 -17.75
CA HIS A 427 -5.19 12.99 -16.31
C HIS A 427 -6.41 12.32 -15.65
N GLU A 428 -7.61 12.54 -16.19
CA GLU A 428 -8.84 12.12 -15.52
C GLU A 428 -9.19 10.66 -15.83
N VAL A 429 -9.12 10.25 -17.10
CA VAL A 429 -9.53 8.91 -17.53
C VAL A 429 -8.39 7.91 -17.39
N ALA A 430 -7.27 8.16 -18.05
CA ALA A 430 -6.17 7.19 -18.12
C ALA A 430 -5.31 7.13 -16.85
N THR A 431 -5.59 8.00 -15.86
CA THR A 431 -5.04 7.89 -14.50
C THR A 431 -6.14 7.55 -13.50
N HIS A 432 -7.04 8.48 -13.15
CA HIS A 432 -7.96 8.28 -12.02
C HIS A 432 -9.02 7.19 -12.25
N ILE A 433 -9.65 7.16 -13.43
CA ILE A 433 -10.62 6.09 -13.76
C ILE A 433 -9.89 4.76 -13.96
N LEU A 434 -8.77 4.75 -14.70
CA LEU A 434 -8.01 3.53 -14.98
C LEU A 434 -7.50 2.87 -13.70
N THR A 435 -6.90 3.62 -12.77
CA THR A 435 -6.41 3.05 -11.50
C THR A 435 -7.56 2.58 -10.61
N TYR A 436 -8.72 3.22 -10.66
CA TYR A 436 -9.93 2.72 -10.00
C TYR A 436 -10.39 1.39 -10.61
N CYS A 437 -10.43 1.27 -11.94
CA CYS A 437 -10.82 0.05 -12.65
C CYS A 437 -9.84 -1.10 -12.40
N ASN A 438 -8.53 -0.82 -12.47
CA ASN A 438 -7.48 -1.77 -12.09
C ASN A 438 -7.68 -2.21 -10.64
N GLY A 439 -7.89 -1.27 -9.71
CA GLY A 439 -8.15 -1.56 -8.31
C GLY A 439 -9.39 -2.42 -8.07
N LYS A 440 -10.50 -2.17 -8.78
CA LYS A 440 -11.74 -2.98 -8.70
C LYS A 440 -11.53 -4.40 -9.25
N SER A 441 -10.54 -4.58 -10.12
CA SER A 441 -10.17 -5.87 -10.69
C SER A 441 -9.21 -6.68 -9.78
N GLN A 442 -8.72 -6.08 -8.70
CA GLN A 442 -7.87 -6.73 -7.71
C GLN A 442 -8.69 -7.49 -6.66
N PRO A 443 -8.11 -8.53 -6.02
CA PRO A 443 -8.78 -9.24 -4.92
C PRO A 443 -8.95 -8.44 -3.63
N ILE A 444 -8.28 -7.29 -3.50
CA ILE A 444 -8.28 -6.44 -2.30
C ILE A 444 -8.90 -5.08 -2.66
N LYS A 445 -9.97 -4.70 -1.98
CA LYS A 445 -10.73 -3.47 -2.21
C LYS A 445 -9.94 -2.19 -1.92
N GLN A 446 -8.99 -2.22 -0.97
CA GLN A 446 -8.08 -1.08 -0.78
C GLN A 446 -7.32 -0.70 -2.06
N MET A 447 -7.19 -1.58 -3.06
CA MET A 447 -6.57 -1.23 -4.34
C MET A 447 -7.40 -0.23 -5.16
N TYR A 448 -8.73 -0.11 -4.96
CA TYR A 448 -9.53 0.98 -5.54
C TYR A 448 -9.91 2.05 -4.52
N ALA A 449 -10.07 1.68 -3.24
CA ALA A 449 -10.43 2.61 -2.17
C ALA A 449 -9.24 3.48 -1.76
N GLY A 450 -8.02 3.03 -2.08
CA GLY A 450 -6.76 3.73 -1.83
C GLY A 450 -6.07 3.29 -0.55
N PHE A 451 -4.78 2.93 -0.63
CA PHE A 451 -3.92 2.79 0.55
C PHE A 451 -3.69 4.15 1.20
N ALA A 452 -3.22 4.20 2.44
CA ALA A 452 -3.00 5.48 3.11
C ALA A 452 -2.06 6.41 2.29
N GLY A 453 -2.46 7.66 2.10
CA GLY A 453 -1.66 8.65 1.36
C GLY A 453 -1.61 8.44 -0.17
N TYR A 454 -2.47 7.59 -0.75
CA TYR A 454 -2.50 7.30 -2.19
C TYR A 454 -2.63 8.54 -3.10
N ASP A 455 -3.22 9.62 -2.58
CA ASP A 455 -3.44 10.87 -3.30
C ASP A 455 -2.16 11.40 -3.97
N GLN A 456 -1.01 11.29 -3.29
CA GLN A 456 0.25 11.84 -3.79
C GLN A 456 0.70 11.18 -5.09
N LEU A 457 0.74 9.85 -5.16
CA LEU A 457 1.09 9.14 -6.39
C LEU A 457 0.03 9.34 -7.48
N GLN A 458 -1.26 9.32 -7.15
CA GLN A 458 -2.31 9.52 -8.15
C GLN A 458 -2.20 10.89 -8.84
N GLU A 459 -2.03 11.95 -8.05
CA GLU A 459 -1.88 13.30 -8.60
C GLU A 459 -0.53 13.47 -9.32
N GLY A 460 0.54 12.82 -8.84
CA GLY A 460 1.83 12.78 -9.51
C GLY A 460 1.77 12.09 -10.88
N LEU A 461 1.14 10.92 -10.97
CA LEU A 461 0.92 10.19 -12.22
C LEU A 461 0.06 11.00 -13.19
N ALA A 462 -0.96 11.68 -12.69
CA ALA A 462 -1.85 12.46 -13.53
C ALA A 462 -1.13 13.66 -14.15
N VAL A 463 -0.25 14.34 -13.40
CA VAL A 463 0.61 15.41 -13.94
C VAL A 463 1.72 14.86 -14.85
N LEU A 464 2.28 13.68 -14.54
CA LEU A 464 3.20 12.98 -15.44
C LEU A 464 2.51 12.68 -16.78
N ALA A 465 1.25 12.21 -16.76
CA ALA A 465 0.48 11.96 -17.97
C ALA A 465 0.30 13.24 -18.80
N GLU A 466 -0.01 14.38 -18.16
CA GLU A 466 -0.06 15.70 -18.83
C GLU A 466 1.27 16.03 -19.54
N TYR A 467 2.43 15.74 -18.92
CA TYR A 467 3.75 15.96 -19.52
C TYR A 467 4.04 15.01 -20.69
N LEU A 468 3.76 13.71 -20.51
CA LEU A 468 4.08 12.67 -21.48
C LEU A 468 3.33 12.88 -22.80
N VAL A 469 2.10 13.39 -22.75
CA VAL A 469 1.32 13.71 -23.95
C VAL A 469 1.46 15.16 -24.42
N ASP A 470 2.48 15.88 -23.93
CA ASP A 470 2.82 17.23 -24.36
C ASP A 470 1.74 18.32 -24.10
N GLY A 471 0.96 18.16 -23.03
CA GLY A 471 -0.06 19.15 -22.64
C GLY A 471 0.18 19.85 -21.30
N LEU A 472 1.35 19.65 -20.69
CA LEU A 472 1.81 20.41 -19.53
C LEU A 472 2.22 21.83 -19.96
N THR A 473 1.78 22.85 -19.22
CA THR A 473 1.98 24.28 -19.56
C THR A 473 2.68 25.04 -18.43
N ILE A 474 3.22 26.24 -18.71
CA ILE A 474 3.85 27.09 -17.70
C ILE A 474 2.81 27.46 -16.64
N ASN A 475 1.61 27.87 -17.05
CA ASN A 475 0.50 28.19 -16.16
C ASN A 475 0.13 27.02 -15.24
N ARG A 476 0.18 25.78 -15.75
CA ARG A 476 -0.09 24.57 -14.97
C ARG A 476 1.01 24.33 -13.92
N LEU A 477 2.29 24.38 -14.30
CA LEU A 477 3.40 24.24 -13.34
C LEU A 477 3.39 25.34 -12.28
N ARG A 478 3.17 26.59 -12.69
CA ARG A 478 3.01 27.72 -11.77
C ARG A 478 1.86 27.46 -10.80
N LEU A 479 0.70 27.00 -11.26
CA LEU A 479 -0.44 26.67 -10.39
C LEU A 479 -0.07 25.63 -9.31
N LEU A 480 0.67 24.58 -9.68
CA LEU A 480 1.12 23.56 -8.73
C LEU A 480 2.12 24.14 -7.70
N ALA A 481 3.10 24.91 -8.16
CA ALA A 481 4.06 25.59 -7.29
C ALA A 481 3.39 26.60 -6.35
N GLY A 482 2.43 27.38 -6.85
CA GLY A 482 1.64 28.32 -6.06
C GLY A 482 0.83 27.66 -4.95
N ARG A 483 0.32 26.44 -5.17
CA ARG A 483 -0.35 25.64 -4.12
C ARG A 483 0.60 25.25 -3.00
N VAL A 484 1.82 24.84 -3.32
CA VAL A 484 2.86 24.52 -2.33
C VAL A 484 3.22 25.75 -1.50
N VAL A 485 3.51 26.87 -2.15
CA VAL A 485 3.84 28.14 -1.46
C VAL A 485 2.69 28.62 -0.58
N ALA A 486 1.44 28.49 -1.05
CA ALA A 486 0.26 28.86 -0.27
C ALA A 486 0.05 27.94 0.94
N ALA A 487 0.24 26.62 0.78
CA ALA A 487 0.16 25.66 1.86
C ALA A 487 1.23 25.95 2.93
N HIS A 488 2.47 26.26 2.51
CA HIS A 488 3.54 26.65 3.43
C HIS A 488 3.21 27.95 4.15
N SER A 489 2.68 28.94 3.45
CA SER A 489 2.23 30.20 4.05
C SER A 489 1.18 29.99 5.15
N LEU A 490 0.21 29.09 4.94
CA LEU A 490 -0.78 28.71 5.96
C LEU A 490 -0.12 28.07 7.19
N VAL A 491 0.80 27.11 7.00
CA VAL A 491 1.49 26.42 8.09
C VAL A 491 2.31 27.39 8.95
N MET A 492 2.89 28.42 8.31
CA MET A 492 3.61 29.50 8.98
C MET A 492 2.69 30.52 9.70
N GLY A 493 1.38 30.29 9.72
CA GLY A 493 0.41 31.10 10.46
C GLY A 493 -0.05 32.36 9.73
N ALA A 494 0.18 32.46 8.42
CA ALA A 494 -0.36 33.56 7.64
C ALA A 494 -1.88 33.52 7.59
N THR A 495 -2.49 34.68 7.37
CA THR A 495 -3.92 34.83 7.11
C THR A 495 -4.24 34.63 5.63
N PHE A 496 -5.52 34.37 5.33
CA PHE A 496 -6.02 34.27 3.95
C PHE A 496 -5.56 35.45 3.07
N ILE A 497 -5.65 36.68 3.61
CA ILE A 497 -5.31 37.90 2.85
C ILE A 497 -3.81 37.98 2.59
N GLU A 498 -2.98 37.61 3.57
CA GLU A 498 -1.52 37.59 3.41
C GLU A 498 -1.08 36.57 2.36
N THR A 499 -1.61 35.35 2.41
CA THR A 499 -1.31 34.33 1.38
C THR A 499 -1.83 34.75 0.00
N PHE A 500 -3.02 35.34 -0.08
CA PHE A 500 -3.54 35.86 -1.35
C PHE A 500 -2.61 36.92 -1.96
N LYS A 501 -2.17 37.89 -1.14
CA LYS A 501 -1.24 38.94 -1.57
C LYS A 501 0.12 38.37 -1.95
N LEU A 502 0.64 37.40 -1.20
CA LEU A 502 1.87 36.70 -1.55
C LEU A 502 1.81 36.12 -2.97
N LEU A 503 0.73 35.42 -3.31
CA LEU A 503 0.57 34.86 -4.66
C LEU A 503 0.38 35.95 -5.72
N LYS A 504 -0.50 36.91 -5.47
CA LYS A 504 -0.85 37.95 -6.44
C LYS A 504 0.32 38.91 -6.70
N ASP A 505 0.91 39.44 -5.63
CA ASP A 505 1.81 40.59 -5.68
C ASP A 505 3.29 40.16 -5.77
N ASN A 506 3.68 39.03 -5.14
CA ASN A 506 5.08 38.57 -5.17
C ASN A 506 5.33 37.51 -6.26
N HIS A 507 4.31 36.75 -6.63
CA HIS A 507 4.41 35.67 -7.64
C HIS A 507 3.60 35.94 -8.91
N ASN A 508 3.06 37.16 -9.09
CA ASN A 508 2.36 37.61 -10.29
C ASN A 508 1.18 36.71 -10.74
N PHE A 509 0.49 36.06 -9.80
CA PHE A 509 -0.73 35.33 -10.17
C PHE A 509 -1.88 36.29 -10.48
N PRO A 510 -2.69 36.02 -11.53
CA PRO A 510 -3.95 36.72 -11.72
C PRO A 510 -4.81 36.64 -10.46
N ALA A 511 -5.47 37.73 -10.09
CA ALA A 511 -6.18 37.83 -8.81
C ALA A 511 -7.19 36.68 -8.60
N LYS A 512 -7.92 36.28 -9.66
CA LYS A 512 -8.85 35.16 -9.58
C LYS A 512 -8.12 33.85 -9.28
N THR A 513 -7.01 33.57 -9.95
CA THR A 513 -6.19 32.38 -9.73
C THR A 513 -5.61 32.34 -8.31
N ALA A 514 -5.01 33.45 -7.85
CA ALA A 514 -4.49 33.59 -6.50
C ALA A 514 -5.59 33.29 -5.45
N TYR A 515 -6.78 33.86 -5.62
CA TYR A 515 -7.93 33.61 -4.74
C TYR A 515 -8.31 32.13 -4.67
N TYR A 516 -8.43 31.44 -5.82
CA TYR A 516 -8.85 30.03 -5.81
C TYR A 516 -7.77 29.11 -5.25
N ILE A 517 -6.48 29.42 -5.41
CA ILE A 517 -5.39 28.72 -4.72
C ILE A 517 -5.55 28.91 -3.21
N THR A 518 -5.66 30.16 -2.73
CA THR A 518 -5.80 30.47 -1.31
C THR A 518 -7.07 29.83 -0.73
N MET A 519 -8.21 29.88 -1.42
CA MET A 519 -9.45 29.22 -0.97
C MET A 519 -9.29 27.73 -0.76
N ARG A 520 -8.61 27.03 -1.70
CA ARG A 520 -8.40 25.58 -1.58
C ARG A 520 -7.50 25.22 -0.40
N ILE A 521 -6.54 26.08 -0.07
CA ILE A 521 -5.65 25.89 1.09
C ILE A 521 -6.34 26.24 2.41
N TYR A 522 -7.17 27.28 2.46
CA TYR A 522 -7.82 27.72 3.71
C TYR A 522 -9.17 27.06 3.97
N ARG A 523 -9.66 26.18 3.08
CA ARG A 523 -10.93 25.48 3.28
C ARG A 523 -10.90 24.59 4.53
N GLY A 524 -12.04 24.51 5.22
CA GLY A 524 -12.25 23.63 6.36
C GLY A 524 -11.48 24.03 7.63
N GLY A 525 -10.72 25.13 7.63
CA GLY A 525 -9.79 25.49 8.70
C GLY A 525 -8.31 25.38 8.28
N GLY A 526 -8.03 24.81 7.10
CA GLY A 526 -6.68 24.66 6.55
C GLY A 526 -6.43 23.26 6.02
N LEU A 527 -6.26 23.11 4.70
CA LEU A 527 -6.01 21.82 4.05
C LEU A 527 -4.78 21.88 3.15
N THR A 528 -3.71 21.22 3.58
CA THR A 528 -2.43 21.16 2.86
C THR A 528 -2.39 20.13 1.73
N LYS A 529 -3.47 19.35 1.53
CA LYS A 529 -3.58 18.31 0.47
C LYS A 529 -3.09 18.78 -0.90
N ASP A 530 -3.37 20.03 -1.29
CA ASP A 530 -3.02 20.53 -2.61
C ASP A 530 -1.50 20.64 -2.87
N ALA A 531 -0.66 20.53 -1.83
CA ALA A 531 0.80 20.42 -1.98
C ALA A 531 1.24 19.06 -2.53
N VAL A 532 0.43 18.01 -2.39
CA VAL A 532 0.79 16.64 -2.82
C VAL A 532 0.92 16.49 -4.32
N TYR A 533 0.38 17.41 -5.12
CA TYR A 533 0.49 17.35 -6.59
C TYR A 533 1.94 17.49 -7.05
N LEU A 534 2.63 18.56 -6.60
CA LEU A 534 4.02 18.79 -7.00
C LEU A 534 4.95 17.76 -6.34
N ALA A 535 4.72 17.46 -5.05
CA ALA A 535 5.46 16.43 -4.35
C ALA A 535 5.30 15.05 -5.03
N GLY A 536 4.09 14.72 -5.47
CA GLY A 536 3.80 13.49 -6.21
C GLY A 536 4.53 13.42 -7.53
N LEU A 537 4.54 14.50 -8.31
CA LEU A 537 5.30 14.57 -9.55
C LEU A 537 6.80 14.33 -9.29
N MET A 538 7.38 15.02 -8.31
CA MET A 538 8.80 14.85 -7.94
C MET A 538 9.11 13.40 -7.57
N ASN A 539 8.29 12.79 -6.70
CA ASN A 539 8.47 11.40 -6.30
C ASN A 539 8.38 10.41 -7.47
N VAL A 540 7.49 10.66 -8.43
CA VAL A 540 7.37 9.81 -9.62
C VAL A 540 8.58 9.99 -10.54
N LEU A 541 9.09 11.22 -10.70
CA LEU A 541 10.30 11.48 -11.48
C LEU A 541 11.53 10.79 -10.86
N ASP A 542 11.70 10.88 -9.54
CA ASP A 542 12.78 10.20 -8.82
C ASP A 542 12.66 8.68 -8.93
N TYR A 543 11.46 8.13 -8.76
CA TYR A 543 11.20 6.70 -8.97
C TYR A 543 11.58 6.23 -10.38
N LEU A 544 11.25 7.00 -11.42
CA LEU A 544 11.61 6.66 -12.80
C LEU A 544 13.11 6.79 -13.06
N LYS A 545 13.77 7.81 -12.52
CA LYS A 545 15.22 8.01 -12.58
C LYS A 545 15.99 6.85 -11.93
N GLU A 546 15.42 6.23 -10.89
CA GLU A 546 15.97 5.04 -10.23
C GLU A 546 15.63 3.72 -10.98
N ASN A 547 15.12 3.79 -12.21
CA ASN A 547 14.65 2.66 -13.01
C ASN A 547 13.48 1.89 -12.40
N GLY A 548 12.63 2.58 -11.62
CA GLY A 548 11.38 2.04 -11.12
C GLY A 548 10.45 1.54 -12.23
N ASN A 549 9.70 0.48 -11.93
CA ASN A 549 8.74 -0.11 -12.85
C ASN A 549 7.44 0.70 -12.92
N LEU A 550 7.28 1.48 -14.00
CA LEU A 550 6.07 2.28 -14.27
C LEU A 550 4.79 1.42 -14.25
N GLU A 551 4.86 0.17 -14.70
CA GLU A 551 3.67 -0.71 -14.73
C GLU A 551 3.08 -0.92 -13.34
N THR A 552 3.94 -1.08 -12.32
CA THR A 552 3.52 -1.28 -10.94
C THR A 552 2.63 -0.12 -10.47
N LEU A 553 2.97 1.13 -10.85
CA LEU A 553 2.26 2.34 -10.42
C LEU A 553 0.79 2.40 -10.85
N TYR A 554 0.40 1.61 -11.85
CA TYR A 554 -0.99 1.52 -12.33
C TYR A 554 -1.80 0.37 -11.70
N ALA A 555 -1.22 -0.44 -10.78
CA ALA A 555 -1.88 -1.59 -10.16
C ALA A 555 -3.17 -1.24 -9.38
N GLY A 556 -3.32 0.01 -8.96
CA GLY A 556 -4.46 0.55 -8.25
C GLY A 556 -4.12 1.89 -7.60
N LYS A 557 -4.71 2.17 -6.44
CA LYS A 557 -4.51 3.41 -5.67
C LYS A 557 -3.65 3.14 -4.43
N PHE A 558 -2.41 3.56 -4.49
CA PHE A 558 -1.44 3.52 -3.39
C PHE A 558 -0.42 4.66 -3.57
N ASN A 559 0.57 4.79 -2.69
CA ASN A 559 1.64 5.80 -2.80
C ASN A 559 3.01 5.15 -3.08
N THR A 560 4.00 5.87 -3.61
CA THR A 560 5.30 5.32 -4.04
C THR A 560 6.02 4.51 -2.96
N ASN A 561 5.91 4.90 -1.69
CA ASN A 561 6.46 4.15 -0.55
C ASN A 561 5.85 2.73 -0.36
N HIS A 562 4.69 2.45 -0.96
CA HIS A 562 4.05 1.14 -0.94
C HIS A 562 4.46 0.25 -2.11
N VAL A 563 5.23 0.75 -3.10
CA VAL A 563 5.67 -0.05 -4.27
C VAL A 563 6.29 -1.39 -3.86
N PRO A 564 7.19 -1.47 -2.87
CA PRO A 564 7.75 -2.77 -2.45
C PRO A 564 6.68 -3.76 -1.96
N LEU A 565 5.61 -3.28 -1.31
CA LEU A 565 4.49 -4.12 -0.86
C LEU A 565 3.63 -4.57 -2.04
N ILE A 566 3.39 -3.70 -3.01
CA ILE A 566 2.62 -4.05 -4.22
C ILE A 566 3.38 -5.11 -5.03
N GLU A 567 4.68 -4.92 -5.24
CA GLU A 567 5.53 -5.88 -5.94
C GLU A 567 5.61 -7.21 -5.18
N GLU A 568 5.68 -7.18 -3.85
CA GLU A 568 5.62 -8.37 -3.00
C GLU A 568 4.32 -9.16 -3.21
N LEU A 569 3.18 -8.47 -3.19
CA LEU A 569 1.87 -9.10 -3.38
C LEU A 569 1.65 -9.57 -4.82
N MET A 570 2.22 -8.88 -5.83
CA MET A 570 2.21 -9.34 -7.22
C MET A 570 3.09 -10.57 -7.41
N HIS A 571 4.29 -10.60 -6.80
CA HIS A 571 5.17 -11.78 -6.81
C HIS A 571 4.51 -13.00 -6.17
N ARG A 572 3.62 -12.79 -5.19
CA ARG A 572 2.86 -13.85 -4.51
C ARG A 572 1.61 -14.28 -5.27
N ASP A 573 1.32 -13.69 -6.43
CA ASP A 573 0.06 -13.87 -7.15
C ASP A 573 -1.18 -13.50 -6.33
N VAL A 574 -1.03 -12.67 -5.29
CA VAL A 574 -2.15 -12.08 -4.53
C VAL A 574 -2.76 -10.92 -5.31
N LEU A 575 -1.91 -10.09 -5.93
CA LEU A 575 -2.33 -9.04 -6.84
C LEU A 575 -2.09 -9.46 -8.29
N ARG A 576 -2.97 -8.98 -9.17
CA ARG A 576 -2.93 -9.18 -10.61
C ARG A 576 -2.19 -8.04 -11.30
N LYS A 577 -1.64 -8.31 -12.48
CA LYS A 577 -1.04 -7.28 -13.33
C LYS A 577 -2.11 -6.24 -13.78
N PRO A 578 -1.77 -4.95 -13.81
CA PRO A 578 -2.70 -3.92 -14.28
C PRO A 578 -2.85 -3.89 -15.79
N VAL A 579 -3.95 -3.29 -16.23
CA VAL A 579 -4.06 -2.68 -17.56
C VAL A 579 -3.29 -1.37 -17.55
N LEU A 580 -2.46 -1.15 -18.57
CA LEU A 580 -1.68 0.08 -18.71
C LEU A 580 -2.44 1.14 -19.53
N PRO A 581 -2.14 2.44 -19.33
CA PRO A 581 -2.69 3.49 -20.16
C PRO A 581 -2.33 3.33 -21.64
N ARG A 582 -3.30 3.51 -22.54
CA ARG A 582 -3.07 3.43 -24.00
C ARG A 582 -2.03 4.42 -24.48
N PHE A 583 -1.98 5.61 -23.87
CA PHE A 583 -1.07 6.66 -24.33
C PHE A 583 0.41 6.24 -24.21
N LEU A 584 0.76 5.25 -23.38
CA LEU A 584 2.12 4.70 -23.28
C LEU A 584 2.58 3.99 -24.56
N GLU A 585 1.65 3.60 -25.44
CA GLU A 585 1.96 2.97 -26.73
C GLU A 585 2.37 4.00 -27.81
N ARG A 586 2.25 5.31 -27.55
CA ARG A 586 2.60 6.36 -28.52
C ARG A 586 4.12 6.56 -28.58
N ASP A 587 4.70 6.60 -29.78
CA ASP A 587 6.15 6.77 -29.99
C ASP A 587 6.71 8.03 -29.27
N SER A 588 5.97 9.15 -29.32
CA SER A 588 6.36 10.40 -28.65
C SER A 588 6.39 10.28 -27.12
N VAL A 589 5.50 9.47 -26.55
CA VAL A 589 5.43 9.21 -25.11
C VAL A 589 6.61 8.32 -24.68
N GLN A 590 6.92 7.28 -25.47
CA GLN A 590 8.06 6.40 -25.20
C GLN A 590 9.38 7.17 -25.21
N GLN A 591 9.58 8.06 -26.18
CA GLN A 591 10.78 8.91 -26.25
C GLN A 591 10.89 9.86 -25.04
N ARG A 592 9.79 10.48 -24.61
CA ARG A 592 9.78 11.33 -23.40
C ARG A 592 10.07 10.52 -22.14
N LEU A 593 9.49 9.32 -22.02
CA LEU A 593 9.71 8.44 -20.88
C LEU A 593 11.18 8.00 -20.77
N GLU A 594 11.84 7.71 -21.90
CA GLU A 594 13.28 7.42 -21.95
C GLU A 594 14.12 8.61 -21.46
N ASN A 595 13.76 9.83 -21.87
CA ASN A 595 14.43 11.05 -21.41
C ASN A 595 14.28 11.25 -19.88
N LEU A 596 13.10 10.98 -19.32
CA LEU A 596 12.86 11.07 -17.87
C LEU A 596 13.78 10.14 -17.07
N ARG A 597 14.06 8.93 -17.58
CA ARG A 597 14.95 7.97 -16.92
C ARG A 597 16.40 8.44 -16.85
N ASN A 598 16.81 9.36 -17.73
CA ASN A 598 18.14 9.99 -17.67
C ASN A 598 18.23 11.10 -16.61
N GLY A 599 17.11 11.45 -15.98
CA GLY A 599 16.97 12.53 -15.00
C GLY A 599 16.68 13.87 -15.69
N ILE A 600 15.65 14.57 -15.20
CA ILE A 600 15.25 15.89 -15.65
C ILE A 600 14.93 16.77 -14.45
N GLN A 601 15.25 18.06 -14.52
CA GLN A 601 14.82 19.01 -13.49
C GLN A 601 13.38 19.48 -13.76
N LEU A 602 12.66 19.90 -12.72
CA LEU A 602 11.28 20.41 -12.86
C LEU A 602 11.16 21.57 -13.85
N THR A 603 12.17 22.44 -13.91
CA THR A 603 12.23 23.59 -14.81
C THR A 603 12.50 23.20 -16.27
N GLU A 604 12.99 21.99 -16.51
CA GLU A 604 13.30 21.45 -17.83
C GLU A 604 12.12 20.68 -18.45
N LEU A 605 11.05 20.39 -17.68
CA LEU A 605 9.85 19.69 -18.17
C LEU A 605 9.09 20.42 -19.30
N LEU A 606 9.45 21.66 -19.61
CA LEU A 606 8.84 22.45 -20.68
C LEU A 606 9.81 22.82 -21.81
N ASN A 607 11.06 22.30 -21.77
CA ASN A 607 12.13 22.65 -22.71
C ASN A 607 12.39 21.57 -23.75
#